data_AF-A0A194S5Q3-F1
#
_entry.id   AF-A0A194S5Q3-F1
#
_cell.length_a   1.000
_cell.length_b   1.000
_cell.length_c   1.000
_cell.angle_alpha   90.00
_cell.angle_beta   90.00
_cell.angle_gamma   90.00
#
_symmetry.space_group_name_H-M   'P 1'
#
loop_
_entity.id
_entity.type
_entity.pdbx_description
1 polymer ?
#
loop_
_entity_poly.entity_id
_entity_poly.type
_entity_poly.pdbx_seq_one_letter_code
_entity_poly.pdbx_strand_id
1 'polypeptide(L)'
;TLLAQPNFDILHLVVALPVRLFTEASIAVGQETWTWIADARPELEARVVAEVLEAWAGTIESQQGLFCKKLDTDTPLNQETQYTPTDKDELTRNYLMANRLYSPMLALLEFLSSRFQAFRYRSAELVHASLLFFVRLVAAHKS
;
A
#
# COMPACT_ATOMS: atom_id res chain seq x y z
N THR A 1 -29.96 -13.77 13.72
CA THR A 1 -29.65 -13.96 12.29
C THR A 1 -28.29 -14.60 12.21
N LEU A 2 -28.20 -15.87 11.80
CA LEU A 2 -26.90 -16.55 11.62
C LEU A 2 -26.15 -15.79 10.52
N LEU A 3 -25.19 -14.96 10.89
CA LEU A 3 -24.28 -14.37 9.93
C LEU A 3 -23.59 -15.53 9.20
N ALA A 4 -23.78 -15.61 7.88
CA ALA A 4 -23.10 -16.59 7.05
C ALA A 4 -21.59 -16.55 7.38
N GLN A 5 -20.99 -17.74 7.52
CA GLN A 5 -19.58 -17.85 7.82
C GLN A 5 -18.77 -17.09 6.75
N PRO A 6 -17.76 -16.31 7.13
CA PRO A 6 -16.95 -15.56 6.17
C PRO A 6 -16.25 -16.51 5.20
N ASN A 7 -16.33 -16.21 3.90
CA ASN A 7 -15.51 -16.90 2.91
C ASN A 7 -14.16 -16.15 2.80
N PHE A 8 -13.10 -16.79 3.30
CA PHE A 8 -11.77 -16.19 3.34
C PHE A 8 -11.10 -16.08 1.96
N ASP A 9 -11.47 -16.92 0.99
CA ASP A 9 -10.96 -16.81 -0.38
C ASP A 9 -11.48 -15.54 -1.06
N ILE A 10 -12.77 -15.22 -0.83
CA ILE A 10 -13.36 -13.97 -1.31
C ILE A 10 -12.71 -12.78 -0.61
N LEU A 11 -12.51 -12.85 0.71
CA LEU A 11 -11.86 -11.79 1.47
C LEU A 11 -10.44 -11.51 0.96
N HIS A 12 -9.66 -12.57 0.73
CA HIS A 12 -8.33 -12.47 0.15
C HIS A 12 -8.37 -11.77 -1.21
N LEU A 13 -9.27 -12.17 -2.12
CA LEU A 13 -9.39 -11.53 -3.44
C LEU A 13 -9.79 -10.06 -3.36
N VAL A 14 -10.74 -9.72 -2.47
CA VAL A 14 -11.20 -8.34 -2.25
C VAL A 14 -10.07 -7.44 -1.74
N VAL A 15 -9.15 -8.00 -0.97
CA VAL A 15 -7.98 -7.26 -0.44
C VAL A 15 -6.82 -7.23 -1.45
N ALA A 16 -6.49 -8.37 -2.03
CA ALA A 16 -5.32 -8.51 -2.89
C ALA A 16 -5.50 -7.82 -4.24
N LEU A 17 -6.70 -7.82 -4.84
CA LEU A 17 -6.89 -7.26 -6.18
C LEU A 17 -6.57 -5.75 -6.27
N PRO A 18 -7.07 -4.89 -5.36
CA PRO A 18 -6.70 -3.49 -5.37
C PRO A 18 -5.20 -3.25 -5.24
N VAL A 19 -4.55 -4.01 -4.36
CA VAL A 19 -3.12 -3.89 -4.08
C VAL A 19 -2.28 -4.39 -5.25
N ARG A 20 -2.71 -5.45 -5.94
CA ARG A 20 -2.07 -5.97 -7.16
C ARG A 20 -2.19 -5.04 -8.36
N LEU A 21 -3.29 -4.29 -8.47
CA LEU A 21 -3.45 -3.27 -9.52
C LEU A 21 -2.61 -2.03 -9.22
N PHE A 22 -2.45 -1.68 -7.94
CA PHE A 22 -1.59 -0.61 -7.43
C PHE A 22 -1.78 0.74 -8.16
N THR A 23 -3.02 1.07 -8.51
CA THR A 23 -3.40 2.39 -9.04
C THR A 23 -4.15 3.19 -7.99
N GLU A 24 -4.10 4.52 -8.08
CA GLU A 24 -4.80 5.42 -7.16
C GLU A 24 -6.30 5.10 -7.06
N ALA A 25 -6.97 4.97 -8.19
CA ALA A 25 -8.39 4.63 -8.24
C ALA A 25 -8.68 3.24 -7.63
N SER A 26 -7.79 2.27 -7.87
CA SER A 26 -7.96 0.93 -7.34
C SER A 26 -7.78 0.89 -5.83
N ILE A 27 -6.74 1.54 -5.29
CA ILE A 27 -6.49 1.62 -3.84
C ILE A 27 -7.60 2.38 -3.14
N ALA A 28 -8.13 3.46 -3.72
CA ALA A 28 -9.26 4.20 -3.14
C ALA A 28 -10.50 3.30 -2.94
N VAL A 29 -10.88 2.56 -3.98
CA VAL A 29 -11.98 1.58 -3.90
C VAL A 29 -11.66 0.48 -2.88
N GLY A 30 -10.39 0.04 -2.82
CA GLY A 30 -9.90 -0.89 -1.81
C GLY A 30 -10.14 -0.36 -0.39
N GLN A 31 -9.65 0.84 -0.08
CA GLN A 31 -9.78 1.45 1.25
C GLN A 31 -11.24 1.59 1.70
N GLU A 32 -12.13 2.05 0.81
CA GLU A 32 -13.56 2.13 1.08
C GLU A 32 -14.15 0.75 1.40
N THR A 33 -13.83 -0.25 0.57
CA THR A 33 -14.34 -1.61 0.71
C THR A 33 -13.83 -2.26 1.99
N TRP A 34 -12.53 -2.18 2.27
CA TRP A 34 -11.91 -2.73 3.48
C TRP A 34 -12.45 -2.06 4.74
N THR A 35 -12.70 -0.76 4.64
CA THR A 35 -13.30 0.00 5.75
C THR A 35 -14.70 -0.47 6.05
N TRP A 36 -15.52 -0.59 5.00
CA TRP A 36 -16.87 -1.11 5.13
C TRP A 36 -16.89 -2.54 5.70
N ILE A 37 -15.98 -3.43 5.29
CA ILE A 37 -15.88 -4.79 5.84
C ILE A 37 -15.54 -4.75 7.33
N ALA A 38 -14.53 -3.98 7.71
CA ALA A 38 -14.10 -3.88 9.11
C ALA A 38 -15.20 -3.30 10.01
N ASP A 39 -15.97 -2.33 9.52
CA ASP A 39 -17.04 -1.70 10.27
C ASP A 39 -18.29 -2.60 10.36
N ALA A 40 -18.62 -3.32 9.27
CA ALA A 40 -19.77 -4.22 9.22
C ALA A 40 -19.53 -5.56 9.92
N ARG A 41 -18.27 -6.04 9.93
CA ARG A 41 -17.84 -7.33 10.49
C ARG A 41 -16.52 -7.14 11.25
N PRO A 42 -16.55 -6.59 12.49
CA PRO A 42 -15.34 -6.32 13.28
C PRO A 42 -14.45 -7.55 13.50
N GLU A 43 -15.02 -8.75 13.51
CA GLU A 43 -14.26 -10.01 13.62
C GLU A 43 -13.33 -10.27 12.42
N LEU A 44 -13.57 -9.60 11.27
CA LEU A 44 -12.75 -9.71 10.06
C LEU A 44 -11.70 -8.60 9.95
N GLU A 45 -11.76 -7.55 10.77
CA GLU A 45 -10.85 -6.40 10.68
C GLU A 45 -9.39 -6.84 10.76
N ALA A 46 -9.07 -7.75 11.70
CA ALA A 46 -7.73 -8.30 11.83
C ALA A 46 -7.22 -9.00 10.58
N ARG A 47 -8.11 -9.77 9.93
CA ARG A 47 -7.76 -10.50 8.72
C ARG A 47 -7.59 -9.54 7.54
N VAL A 48 -8.46 -8.54 7.41
CA VAL A 48 -8.35 -7.49 6.38
C VAL A 48 -7.00 -6.77 6.50
N VAL A 49 -6.65 -6.32 7.70
CA VAL A 49 -5.36 -5.63 7.94
C VAL A 49 -4.19 -6.55 7.59
N ALA A 50 -4.21 -7.82 8.03
CA ALA A 50 -3.15 -8.78 7.71
C ALA A 50 -2.99 -9.02 6.20
N GLU A 51 -4.10 -9.19 5.47
CA GLU A 51 -4.10 -9.40 4.01
C GLU A 51 -3.62 -8.15 3.26
N VAL A 52 -3.96 -6.94 3.72
CA VAL A 52 -3.47 -5.68 3.13
C VAL A 52 -1.96 -5.58 3.31
N LEU A 53 -1.48 -5.92 4.50
CA LEU A 53 -0.05 -5.92 4.82
C LEU A 53 0.73 -6.95 3.98
N GLU A 54 0.21 -8.16 3.84
CA GLU A 54 0.79 -9.22 3.01
C GLU A 54 0.81 -8.83 1.54
N ALA A 55 -0.32 -8.36 1.00
CA ALA A 55 -0.41 -7.91 -0.38
C ALA A 55 0.55 -6.75 -0.67
N TRP A 56 0.69 -5.81 0.27
CA TRP A 56 1.62 -4.69 0.13
C TRP A 56 3.09 -5.14 0.20
N ALA A 57 3.43 -6.09 1.07
CA ALA A 57 4.76 -6.71 1.07
C ALA A 57 5.08 -7.36 -0.30
N GLY A 58 4.10 -8.04 -0.90
CA GLY A 58 4.24 -8.63 -2.24
C GLY A 58 4.48 -7.60 -3.36
N THR A 59 3.99 -6.36 -3.25
CA THR A 59 4.29 -5.31 -4.24
C THR A 59 5.72 -4.79 -4.11
N ILE A 60 6.29 -4.80 -2.89
CA ILE A 60 7.70 -4.50 -2.64
C ILE A 60 8.60 -5.56 -3.31
N GLU A 61 8.29 -6.85 -3.09
CA GLU A 61 9.06 -7.97 -3.64
C GLU A 61 8.98 -8.08 -5.17
N SER A 62 7.82 -7.78 -5.76
CA SER A 62 7.59 -7.86 -7.22
C SER A 62 8.10 -6.66 -8.01
N GLN A 63 8.80 -5.73 -7.34
CA GLN A 63 9.31 -4.49 -7.92
C GLN A 63 8.25 -3.66 -8.67
N GLN A 64 7.00 -3.73 -8.25
CA GLN A 64 5.91 -2.98 -8.87
C GLN A 64 5.86 -1.56 -8.30
N GLY A 65 5.44 -0.61 -9.13
CA GLY A 65 5.42 0.79 -8.73
C GLY A 65 6.82 1.35 -8.46
N LEU A 66 7.07 1.78 -7.22
CA LEU A 66 8.25 2.52 -6.73
C LEU A 66 9.60 1.79 -6.91
N PHE A 67 9.54 0.47 -7.00
CA PHE A 67 10.70 -0.41 -7.16
C PHE A 67 10.96 -0.80 -8.62
N CYS A 68 10.11 -0.32 -9.54
CA CYS A 68 10.28 -0.54 -10.95
C CYS A 68 11.51 0.27 -11.43
N LYS A 69 12.60 -0.44 -11.74
CA LYS A 69 13.85 0.13 -12.30
C LYS A 69 13.68 0.95 -13.59
N LYS A 70 12.48 1.04 -14.16
CA LYS A 70 12.19 1.86 -15.35
C LYS A 70 12.31 3.36 -15.10
N LEU A 71 12.36 3.79 -13.83
CA LEU A 71 12.63 5.19 -13.45
C LEU A 71 14.05 5.40 -12.91
N ASP A 72 14.94 4.42 -13.07
CA ASP A 72 16.38 4.63 -12.95
C ASP A 72 16.85 5.42 -14.19
N THR A 73 16.30 6.62 -14.34
CA THR A 73 16.77 7.60 -15.31
C THR A 73 18.17 7.96 -14.84
N ASP A 74 19.15 7.72 -15.72
CA ASP A 74 20.55 8.08 -15.51
C ASP A 74 20.64 9.36 -14.68
N THR A 75 21.31 9.24 -13.53
CA THR A 75 21.44 10.33 -12.57
C THR A 75 21.85 11.60 -13.32
N PRO A 76 21.17 12.75 -13.11
CA PRO A 76 21.48 14.00 -13.82
C PRO A 76 22.91 14.52 -13.59
N LEU A 77 23.68 13.86 -12.72
CA LEU A 77 25.12 14.06 -12.50
C LEU A 77 26.01 13.42 -13.59
N ASN A 78 25.47 12.52 -14.42
CA ASN A 78 26.17 11.85 -15.52
C ASN A 78 25.82 12.41 -16.90
N GLN A 79 24.95 13.42 -16.97
CA GLN A 79 24.59 14.08 -18.23
C GLN A 79 25.52 15.28 -18.45
N GLU A 80 26.19 15.34 -19.60
CA GLU A 80 26.90 16.56 -20.02
C GLU A 80 25.91 17.73 -19.96
N THR A 81 26.29 18.82 -19.30
CA THR A 81 25.48 20.03 -19.10
C THR A 81 25.22 20.72 -20.45
N GLN A 82 24.29 20.20 -21.24
CA GLN A 82 23.74 20.95 -22.36
C GLN A 82 22.88 22.06 -21.77
N TYR A 83 23.33 23.31 -21.97
CA TYR A 83 22.60 24.54 -21.67
C TYR A 83 21.32 24.61 -22.53
N THR A 84 20.35 23.79 -22.19
CA THR A 84 19.01 23.79 -22.76
C THR A 84 18.09 24.44 -21.71
N PRO A 85 17.11 25.28 -22.10
CA PRO A 85 16.17 25.84 -21.14
C PRO A 85 15.52 24.71 -20.34
N THR A 86 15.46 24.85 -19.01
CA THR A 86 14.81 23.86 -18.13
C THR A 86 13.43 23.52 -18.68
N ASP A 87 13.27 22.29 -19.19
CA ASP A 87 12.02 21.83 -19.76
C ASP A 87 11.02 21.57 -18.63
N LYS A 88 10.18 22.58 -18.37
CA LYS A 88 9.17 22.55 -17.29
C LYS A 88 8.12 21.47 -17.55
N ASP A 89 7.88 21.09 -18.80
CA ASP A 89 6.89 20.08 -19.15
C ASP A 89 7.43 18.68 -18.83
N GLU A 90 8.73 18.43 -19.06
CA GLU A 90 9.42 17.22 -18.64
C GLU A 90 9.44 17.07 -17.11
N LEU A 91 9.75 18.15 -16.38
CA LEU A 91 9.69 18.17 -14.91
C LEU A 91 8.28 17.89 -14.37
N THR A 92 7.26 18.51 -14.98
CA THR A 92 5.86 18.30 -14.60
C THR A 92 5.43 16.85 -14.86
N ARG A 93 5.85 16.27 -15.98
CA ARG A 93 5.60 14.86 -16.31
C ARG A 93 6.27 13.92 -15.30
N ASN A 94 7.53 14.15 -14.96
CA ASN A 94 8.25 13.36 -13.96
C ASN A 94 7.60 13.47 -12.58
N TYR A 95 7.16 14.66 -12.18
CA TYR A 95 6.41 14.88 -10.94
C TYR A 95 5.07 14.14 -10.93
N LEU A 96 4.30 14.19 -12.01
CA LEU A 96 3.02 13.47 -12.13
C LEU A 96 3.21 11.95 -12.13
N MET A 97 4.28 11.46 -12.76
CA MET A 97 4.64 10.04 -12.74
C MET A 97 5.00 9.62 -11.32
N ALA A 98 5.90 10.36 -10.66
CA ALA A 98 6.23 10.15 -9.25
C ALA A 98 4.97 10.12 -8.39
N ASN A 99 4.09 11.12 -8.48
CA ASN A 99 2.87 11.17 -7.67
C ASN A 99 1.94 9.96 -7.88
N ARG A 100 1.78 9.49 -9.12
CA ARG A 100 0.99 8.28 -9.41
C ARG A 100 1.59 7.00 -8.82
N LEU A 101 2.90 7.00 -8.61
CA LEU A 101 3.65 5.89 -8.00
C LEU A 101 3.62 5.93 -6.47
N TYR A 102 3.73 7.13 -5.88
CA TYR A 102 3.76 7.32 -4.42
C TYR A 102 2.36 7.37 -3.78
N SER A 103 1.35 7.90 -4.49
CA SER A 103 -0.01 8.08 -3.96
C SER A 103 -0.65 6.77 -3.46
N PRO A 104 -0.62 5.65 -4.21
CA PRO A 104 -1.11 4.35 -3.73
C PRO A 104 -0.47 3.89 -2.42
N MET A 105 0.85 4.12 -2.26
CA MET A 105 1.59 3.73 -1.07
C MET A 105 1.23 4.58 0.13
N LEU A 106 1.11 5.90 -0.06
CA LEU A 106 0.70 6.82 0.98
C LEU A 106 -0.71 6.49 1.48
N ALA A 107 -1.63 6.20 0.55
CA ALA A 107 -2.99 5.78 0.87
C ALA A 107 -3.02 4.48 1.71
N LEU A 108 -2.21 3.47 1.36
CA LEU A 108 -2.10 2.26 2.16
C LEU A 108 -1.58 2.54 3.59
N LEU A 109 -0.55 3.39 3.71
CA LEU A 109 -0.03 3.82 5.02
C LEU A 109 -1.07 4.55 5.87
N GLU A 110 -1.82 5.48 5.25
CA GLU A 110 -2.88 6.22 5.91
C GLU A 110 -4.00 5.29 6.40
N PHE A 111 -4.39 4.30 5.57
CA PHE A 111 -5.37 3.29 5.96
C PHE A 111 -4.89 2.47 7.16
N LEU A 112 -3.67 1.95 7.12
CA LEU A 112 -3.09 1.14 8.19
C LEU A 112 -2.94 1.94 9.49
N SER A 113 -2.54 3.21 9.39
CA SER A 113 -2.45 4.13 10.53
C SER A 113 -3.84 4.37 11.16
N SER A 114 -4.84 4.66 10.33
CA SER A 114 -6.23 4.84 10.78
C SER A 114 -6.76 3.60 11.50
N ARG A 115 -6.56 2.41 10.91
CA ARG A 115 -6.96 1.14 11.52
C ARG A 115 -6.24 0.90 12.84
N PHE A 116 -4.92 1.10 12.89
CA PHE A 116 -4.15 0.99 14.13
C PHE A 116 -4.68 1.90 15.24
N GLN A 117 -5.00 3.16 14.92
CA GLN A 117 -5.60 4.07 15.90
C GLN A 117 -6.96 3.57 16.41
N ALA A 118 -7.76 2.93 15.56
CA ALA A 118 -9.08 2.40 15.91
C ALA A 118 -9.02 1.18 16.84
N PHE A 119 -8.06 0.25 16.63
CA PHE A 119 -7.99 -0.99 17.40
C PHE A 119 -7.00 -0.99 18.57
N ARG A 120 -6.04 -0.05 18.63
CA ARG A 120 -4.95 -0.07 19.64
C ARG A 120 -5.40 -0.06 21.10
N TYR A 121 -6.63 0.37 21.36
CA TYR A 121 -7.24 0.37 22.70
C TYR A 121 -8.28 -0.72 22.89
N ARG A 122 -8.63 -1.48 21.84
CA ARG A 122 -9.74 -2.43 21.83
C ARG A 122 -9.29 -3.90 21.71
N SER A 123 -8.09 -4.17 21.20
CA SER A 123 -7.62 -5.55 20.98
C SER A 123 -6.10 -5.68 21.02
N ALA A 124 -5.59 -6.37 22.06
CA ALA A 124 -4.16 -6.63 22.22
C ALA A 124 -3.57 -7.52 21.12
N GLU A 125 -4.35 -8.48 20.61
CA GLU A 125 -3.99 -9.37 19.49
C GLU A 125 -3.61 -8.59 18.22
N LEU A 126 -4.41 -7.60 17.84
CA LEU A 126 -4.18 -6.77 16.66
C LEU A 126 -2.97 -5.85 16.80
N VAL A 127 -2.74 -5.32 18.00
CA VAL A 127 -1.53 -4.56 18.31
C VAL A 127 -0.29 -5.44 18.14
N HIS A 128 -0.34 -6.68 18.61
CA HIS A 128 0.76 -7.62 18.48
C HIS A 128 1.04 -8.00 17.03
N ALA A 129 0.01 -8.32 16.23
CA ALA A 129 0.15 -8.64 14.81
C ALA A 129 0.75 -7.47 14.01
N SER A 130 0.29 -6.24 14.30
CA SER A 130 0.80 -5.02 13.65
C SER A 130 2.27 -4.76 13.99
N LEU A 131 2.65 -4.88 15.26
CA LEU A 131 4.03 -4.72 15.71
C LEU A 131 4.96 -5.76 15.07
N LEU A 132 4.53 -7.02 15.01
CA LEU A 132 5.31 -8.08 14.38
C LEU A 132 5.54 -7.79 12.89
N PHE A 133 4.51 -7.30 12.20
CA PHE A 133 4.64 -6.90 10.80
C PHE A 133 5.64 -5.75 10.62
N PHE A 134 5.52 -4.66 11.40
CA PHE A 134 6.46 -3.55 11.32
C PHE A 134 7.91 -3.98 11.61
N VAL A 135 8.13 -4.87 12.58
CA VAL A 135 9.46 -5.41 12.88
C VAL A 135 10.00 -6.23 11.71
N ARG A 136 9.17 -7.08 11.09
CA ARG A 136 9.56 -7.87 9.90
C ARG A 136 9.86 -6.97 8.70
N LEU A 137 9.06 -5.93 8.48
CA LEU A 137 9.28 -4.95 7.40
C LEU A 137 10.61 -4.22 7.56
N VAL A 138 10.91 -3.74 8.78
CA VAL A 138 12.18 -3.06 9.09
C VAL A 138 13.39 -4.00 8.96
N ALA A 139 13.23 -5.27 9.32
CA ALA A 139 14.28 -6.27 9.15
C ALA A 139 14.54 -6.58 7.66
N ALA A 140 13.49 -6.66 6.84
CA ALA A 140 13.60 -6.91 5.40
C ALA A 140 14.28 -5.76 4.64
N HIS A 141 14.16 -4.52 5.13
CA HIS A 141 14.80 -3.35 4.51
C HIS A 141 16.29 -3.17 4.90
N LYS A 142 16.82 -3.95 5.85
CA LYS A 142 18.23 -3.86 6.29
C LYS A 142 19.19 -4.83 5.59
N SER A 143 18.69 -5.68 4.69
CA SER A 143 19.47 -6.67 3.95
C SER A 143 19.61 -6.32 2.48
#